data_AF-A0A5S4GRF5-F1
#
_entry.id   AF-A0A5S4GRF5-F1
#
_cell.length_a   1.000
_cell.length_b   1.000
_cell.length_c   1.000
_cell.angle_alpha   90.00
_cell.angle_beta   90.00
_cell.angle_gamma   90.00
#
_symmetry.space_group_name_H-M   'P 1'
#
loop_
_entity.id
_entity.type
_entity.pdbx_description
1 polymer ?
#
loop_
_entity_poly.entity_id
_entity_poly.type
_entity_poly.pdbx_seq_one_letter_code
_entity_poly.pdbx_strand_id
1 'polypeptide(L)'
;MSSAVTRSLTGLAAAVATAAVCLAVPSAASAASACDPALVAPAGSLIGGLWRSNGGETSVYGCPATKEFGYPDKRGSWQRFANGKIVWSPNLGDGTLVRAYRKGQNVVFKWSGLGRDWDYFNVRWSKDGGRATQVQVGRLTPWSGQYVMAPYVKDGVGTTTNGHEVNTFAYIVQGCDRTTFGSDCGPWSIPTSVKLAH
;
A
#
# COMPACT_ATOMS: atom_id res chain seq x y z
N MET A 1 -47.72 -79.82 -25.80
CA MET A 1 -46.65 -78.90 -25.35
C MET A 1 -46.77 -77.65 -26.20
N SER A 2 -47.58 -76.67 -25.78
CA SER A 2 -47.13 -75.37 -25.17
C SER A 2 -46.45 -74.49 -26.22
N SER A 3 -46.72 -73.20 -26.47
CA SER A 3 -47.57 -72.10 -25.98
C SER A 3 -47.46 -71.02 -27.11
N ALA A 4 -48.51 -70.33 -27.56
CA ALA A 4 -49.06 -69.05 -27.08
C ALA A 4 -48.19 -67.76 -27.28
N VAL A 5 -48.86 -66.67 -27.74
CA VAL A 5 -48.65 -65.23 -27.40
C VAL A 5 -47.55 -64.46 -28.17
N THR A 6 -47.59 -63.15 -28.52
CA THR A 6 -48.58 -62.06 -28.69
C THR A 6 -47.84 -60.83 -29.28
N ARG A 7 -48.60 -59.95 -29.96
CA ARG A 7 -48.35 -58.60 -30.52
C ARG A 7 -47.53 -57.57 -29.71
N SER A 8 -46.97 -56.55 -30.40
CA SER A 8 -47.27 -55.08 -30.31
C SER A 8 -46.02 -54.19 -30.56
N LEU A 9 -46.03 -53.25 -31.54
CA LEU A 9 -46.20 -51.76 -31.43
C LEU A 9 -45.24 -51.12 -30.40
N THR A 10 -44.38 -50.14 -30.67
CA THR A 10 -44.57 -48.79 -31.25
C THR A 10 -43.18 -48.14 -31.45
N GLY A 11 -43.06 -47.12 -32.31
CA GLY A 11 -41.83 -46.32 -32.42
C GLY A 11 -42.06 -44.98 -33.09
N LEU A 12 -42.65 -44.02 -32.37
CA LEU A 12 -42.70 -42.60 -32.75
C LEU A 12 -42.41 -41.78 -31.49
N ALA A 13 -41.22 -41.19 -31.44
CA ALA A 13 -40.89 -40.13 -30.50
C ALA A 13 -40.15 -39.04 -31.27
N ALA A 14 -40.89 -38.02 -31.72
CA ALA A 14 -40.31 -36.78 -32.20
C ALA A 14 -39.93 -35.93 -30.97
N ALA A 15 -38.64 -35.73 -30.74
CA ALA A 15 -38.15 -34.84 -29.70
C ALA A 15 -38.19 -33.39 -30.21
N VAL A 16 -39.08 -32.57 -29.66
CA VAL A 16 -39.10 -31.12 -29.86
C VAL A 16 -38.12 -30.51 -28.86
N ALA A 17 -36.95 -30.05 -29.33
CA ALA A 17 -36.00 -29.31 -28.51
C ALA A 17 -36.40 -27.83 -28.46
N THR A 18 -36.83 -27.35 -27.29
CA THR A 18 -37.04 -25.92 -27.02
C THR A 18 -35.70 -25.27 -26.69
N ALA A 19 -35.21 -24.41 -27.59
CA ALA A 19 -34.04 -23.58 -27.35
C ALA A 19 -34.40 -22.43 -26.40
N ALA A 20 -33.91 -22.47 -25.16
CA ALA A 20 -34.01 -21.36 -24.22
C ALA A 20 -32.98 -20.27 -24.62
N VAL A 21 -33.47 -19.13 -25.11
CA VAL A 21 -32.65 -17.95 -25.38
C VAL A 21 -32.38 -17.25 -24.04
N CYS A 22 -31.17 -17.44 -23.51
CA CYS A 22 -30.69 -16.66 -22.38
C CYS A 22 -30.43 -15.22 -22.84
N LEU A 23 -31.32 -14.30 -22.49
CA LEU A 23 -31.05 -12.86 -22.59
C LEU A 23 -29.94 -12.52 -21.58
N ALA A 24 -28.71 -12.38 -22.06
CA ALA A 24 -27.62 -11.84 -21.26
C ALA A 24 -27.91 -10.35 -21.03
N VAL A 25 -28.40 -10.01 -19.84
CA VAL A 25 -28.47 -8.61 -19.39
C VAL A 25 -27.03 -8.12 -19.23
N PRO A 26 -26.59 -7.08 -19.94
CA PRO A 26 -25.29 -6.48 -19.67
C PRO A 26 -25.37 -5.83 -18.29
N SER A 27 -24.77 -6.47 -17.28
CA SER A 27 -24.44 -5.80 -16.03
C SER A 27 -23.46 -4.69 -16.39
N ALA A 28 -23.93 -3.44 -16.37
CA ALA A 28 -23.04 -2.29 -16.30
C ALA A 28 -22.25 -2.44 -15.00
N ALA A 29 -21.01 -2.88 -15.10
CA ALA A 29 -20.08 -2.86 -13.98
C ALA A 29 -19.94 -1.39 -13.56
N SER A 30 -20.59 -1.03 -12.46
CA SER A 30 -20.37 0.26 -11.81
C SER A 30 -18.90 0.35 -11.43
N ALA A 31 -18.11 1.07 -12.23
CA ALA A 31 -16.78 1.49 -11.83
C ALA A 31 -16.95 2.46 -10.65
N ALA A 32 -16.90 1.92 -9.43
CA ALA A 32 -16.99 2.72 -8.22
C ALA A 32 -15.70 3.53 -8.04
N SER A 33 -15.89 4.84 -7.89
CA SER A 33 -14.95 5.93 -7.58
C SER A 33 -13.58 5.88 -8.27
N ALA A 34 -13.54 6.40 -9.51
CA ALA A 34 -12.33 7.05 -9.97
C ALA A 34 -11.99 8.16 -8.97
N CYS A 35 -10.83 8.08 -8.30
CA CYS A 35 -10.38 9.11 -7.37
C CYS A 35 -10.55 10.52 -7.96
N ASP A 36 -10.65 11.55 -7.12
CA ASP A 36 -10.68 12.94 -7.60
C ASP A 36 -9.48 13.21 -8.53
N PRO A 37 -9.70 13.42 -9.85
CA PRO A 37 -8.62 13.58 -10.81
C PRO A 37 -7.80 14.85 -10.54
N ALA A 38 -8.38 15.85 -9.86
CA ALA A 38 -7.68 17.08 -9.50
C ALA A 38 -6.61 16.87 -8.42
N LEU A 39 -6.66 15.74 -7.70
CA LEU A 39 -5.68 15.37 -6.69
C LEU A 39 -4.62 14.41 -7.22
N VAL A 40 -4.79 13.85 -8.43
CA VAL A 40 -3.80 12.92 -8.99
C VAL A 40 -2.52 13.69 -9.34
N ALA A 41 -1.39 13.20 -8.85
CA ALA A 41 -0.08 13.79 -9.16
C ALA A 41 0.20 13.77 -10.67
N PRO A 42 0.83 14.83 -11.21
CA PRO A 42 1.07 14.96 -12.64
C PRO A 42 1.92 13.82 -13.21
N ALA A 43 1.82 13.61 -14.53
CA ALA A 43 2.74 12.73 -15.25
C ALA A 43 4.19 13.20 -15.04
N GLY A 44 5.12 12.26 -14.82
CA GLY A 44 6.52 12.55 -14.51
C GLY A 44 6.85 12.77 -13.02
N SER A 45 5.86 12.99 -12.14
CA SER A 45 6.12 12.99 -10.69
C SER A 45 6.62 11.61 -10.22
N LEU A 46 7.64 11.59 -9.34
CA LEU A 46 8.13 10.38 -8.70
C LEU A 46 7.06 9.76 -7.78
N ILE A 47 6.33 10.59 -7.03
CA ILE A 47 5.25 10.14 -6.15
C ILE A 47 4.10 9.56 -6.98
N GLY A 48 3.65 10.31 -7.99
CA GLY A 48 2.59 9.85 -8.91
C GLY A 48 3.00 8.59 -9.68
N GLY A 49 4.26 8.49 -10.10
CA GLY A 49 4.82 7.32 -10.77
C GLY A 49 4.82 6.08 -9.88
N LEU A 50 5.23 6.21 -8.62
CA LEU A 50 5.15 5.13 -7.65
C LEU A 50 3.70 4.70 -7.42
N TRP A 51 2.79 5.65 -7.20
CA TRP A 51 1.37 5.33 -6.99
C TRP A 51 0.75 4.60 -8.18
N ARG A 52 0.94 5.12 -9.40
CA ARG A 52 0.44 4.51 -10.65
C ARG A 52 1.00 3.10 -10.86
N SER A 53 2.32 2.91 -10.70
CA SER A 53 2.97 1.59 -10.86
C SER A 53 2.53 0.56 -9.82
N ASN A 54 1.96 0.98 -8.69
CA ASN A 54 1.45 0.11 -7.64
C ASN A 54 -0.06 -0.17 -7.78
N GLY A 55 -0.68 0.17 -8.92
CA GLY A 55 -2.10 -0.07 -9.19
C GLY A 55 -3.01 1.13 -8.93
N GLY A 56 -2.44 2.32 -8.67
CA GLY A 56 -3.21 3.55 -8.50
C GLY A 56 -4.19 3.45 -7.33
N GLU A 57 -5.47 3.69 -7.60
CA GLU A 57 -6.54 3.65 -6.59
C GLU A 57 -6.71 2.28 -5.93
N THR A 58 -6.33 1.20 -6.61
CA THR A 58 -6.35 -0.17 -6.09
C THR A 58 -5.12 -0.52 -5.26
N SER A 59 -4.13 0.38 -5.20
CA SER A 59 -2.92 0.19 -4.42
C SER A 59 -3.18 0.24 -2.92
N VAL A 60 -2.18 -0.18 -2.13
CA VAL A 60 -2.19 -0.06 -0.66
C VAL A 60 -2.35 1.39 -0.16
N TYR A 61 -2.12 2.39 -1.01
CA TYR A 61 -2.27 3.80 -0.64
C TYR A 61 -3.71 4.29 -0.81
N GLY A 62 -4.49 3.69 -1.70
CA GLY A 62 -5.82 4.17 -2.10
C GLY A 62 -5.78 5.50 -2.86
N CYS A 63 -6.90 6.21 -2.88
CA CYS A 63 -7.01 7.49 -3.57
C CYS A 63 -6.12 8.59 -2.97
N PRO A 64 -5.58 9.51 -3.80
CA PRO A 64 -4.99 10.74 -3.31
C PRO A 64 -5.98 11.52 -2.44
N ALA A 65 -5.52 11.98 -1.28
CA ALA A 65 -6.29 12.81 -0.35
C ALA A 65 -5.89 14.29 -0.42
N THR A 66 -4.76 14.58 -1.09
CA THR A 66 -4.27 15.93 -1.35
C THR A 66 -3.63 15.99 -2.74
N LYS A 67 -3.45 17.21 -3.26
CA LYS A 67 -2.46 17.44 -4.32
C LYS A 67 -1.06 17.10 -3.82
N GLU A 68 -0.13 16.94 -4.76
CA GLU A 68 1.30 16.89 -4.43
C GLU A 68 1.82 18.29 -4.14
N PHE A 69 2.56 18.43 -3.05
CA PHE A 69 3.14 19.70 -2.63
C PHE A 69 4.65 19.57 -2.49
N GLY A 70 5.39 20.57 -2.99
CA GLY A 70 6.80 20.73 -2.67
C GLY A 70 7.00 21.18 -1.23
N TYR A 71 8.15 20.87 -0.65
CA TYR A 71 8.57 21.49 0.62
C TYR A 71 9.20 22.87 0.32
N PRO A 72 8.81 23.95 1.03
CA PRO A 72 9.40 25.28 0.82
C PRO A 72 10.91 25.31 1.12
N ASP A 73 11.32 24.73 2.25
CA ASP A 73 12.70 24.82 2.76
C ASP A 73 13.57 23.60 2.40
N LYS A 74 13.04 22.66 1.63
CA LYS A 74 13.71 21.40 1.32
C LYS A 74 13.46 21.04 -0.14
N ARG A 75 14.50 20.56 -0.82
CA ARG A 75 14.29 19.86 -2.09
C ARG A 75 13.53 18.57 -1.78
N GLY A 76 12.29 18.45 -2.26
CA GLY A 76 11.44 17.31 -1.96
C GLY A 76 9.97 17.64 -2.20
N SER A 77 9.14 16.60 -2.27
CA SER A 77 7.69 16.75 -2.39
C SER A 77 6.99 15.68 -1.55
N TRP A 78 5.70 15.90 -1.29
CA TRP A 78 4.88 14.95 -0.55
C TRP A 78 3.46 14.95 -1.07
N GLN A 79 2.79 13.82 -0.86
CA GLN A 79 1.37 13.68 -1.10
C GLN A 79 0.75 12.73 -0.08
N ARG A 80 -0.45 13.07 0.38
CA ARG A 80 -1.26 12.19 1.22
C ARG A 80 -2.22 11.40 0.35
N PHE A 81 -2.45 10.16 0.77
CA PHE A 81 -3.40 9.23 0.21
C PHE A 81 -4.34 8.74 1.33
N ALA A 82 -5.45 8.10 0.96
CA ALA A 82 -6.44 7.60 1.89
C ALA A 82 -5.82 6.73 3.00
N ASN A 83 -4.87 5.88 2.64
CA ASN A 83 -4.27 4.89 3.54
C ASN A 83 -2.78 5.15 3.83
N GLY A 84 -2.21 6.30 3.43
CA GLY A 84 -0.80 6.55 3.63
C GLY A 84 -0.30 7.91 3.16
N LYS A 85 1.02 8.08 3.22
CA LYS A 85 1.72 9.28 2.75
C LYS A 85 3.03 8.86 2.07
N ILE A 86 3.26 9.42 0.89
CA ILE A 86 4.50 9.24 0.14
C ILE A 86 5.24 10.58 0.13
N VAL A 87 6.55 10.52 0.31
CA VAL A 87 7.45 11.66 0.31
C VAL A 87 8.63 11.35 -0.60
N TRP A 88 8.91 12.26 -1.53
CA TRP A 88 10.18 12.29 -2.25
C TRP A 88 11.21 13.06 -1.42
N SER A 89 12.34 12.39 -1.16
CA SER A 89 13.39 12.86 -0.25
C SER A 89 14.77 12.62 -0.87
N PRO A 90 15.36 13.59 -1.58
CA PRO A 90 16.63 13.42 -2.28
C PRO A 90 17.85 13.18 -1.36
N ASN A 91 17.68 13.35 -0.04
CA ASN A 91 18.75 13.22 0.95
C ASN A 91 19.51 11.88 0.90
N LEU A 92 18.86 10.78 0.51
CA LEU A 92 19.47 9.45 0.41
C LEU A 92 19.74 9.02 -1.04
N GLY A 93 19.60 9.95 -1.98
CA GLY A 93 19.68 9.75 -3.43
C GLY A 93 18.52 10.42 -4.15
N ASP A 94 18.77 10.96 -5.34
CA ASP A 94 17.83 11.82 -6.08
C ASP A 94 16.47 11.17 -6.38
N GLY A 95 16.41 9.83 -6.47
CA GLY A 95 15.17 9.08 -6.71
C GLY A 95 14.46 8.59 -5.44
N THR A 96 14.91 8.97 -4.24
CA THR A 96 14.46 8.29 -3.02
C THR A 96 13.02 8.65 -2.65
N LEU A 97 12.19 7.62 -2.49
CA LEU A 97 10.83 7.72 -2.00
C LEU A 97 10.69 7.02 -0.65
N VAL A 98 10.29 7.76 0.38
CA VAL A 98 9.91 7.22 1.69
C VAL A 98 8.39 7.25 1.84
N ARG A 99 7.80 6.20 2.41
CA ARG A 99 6.35 6.08 2.53
C ARG A 99 5.93 5.35 3.79
N ALA A 100 4.88 5.88 4.42
CA ALA A 100 4.20 5.22 5.54
C ALA A 100 2.75 4.96 5.13
N TYR A 101 2.29 3.72 5.30
CA TYR A 101 0.94 3.30 4.91
C TYR A 101 0.42 2.16 5.77
N ARG A 102 -0.91 2.04 5.83
CA ARG A 102 -1.59 0.95 6.54
C ARG A 102 -1.58 -0.33 5.71
N LYS A 103 -1.32 -1.47 6.32
CA LYS A 103 -1.50 -2.80 5.71
C LYS A 103 -2.10 -3.75 6.75
N GLY A 104 -3.40 -4.01 6.65
CA GLY A 104 -4.15 -4.70 7.70
C GLY A 104 -4.08 -3.89 9.01
N GLN A 105 -3.68 -4.55 10.10
CA GLN A 105 -3.51 -3.89 11.40
C GLN A 105 -2.13 -3.22 11.58
N ASN A 106 -1.22 -3.37 10.62
CA ASN A 106 0.15 -2.87 10.72
C ASN A 106 0.31 -1.51 10.05
N VAL A 107 1.33 -0.77 10.49
CA VAL A 107 1.90 0.34 9.73
C VAL A 107 3.19 -0.13 9.07
N VAL A 108 3.29 0.09 7.77
CA VAL A 108 4.50 -0.19 7.01
C VAL A 108 5.18 1.13 6.67
N PHE A 109 6.42 1.27 7.11
CA PHE A 109 7.32 2.33 6.68
C PHE A 109 8.35 1.75 5.71
N LYS A 110 8.38 2.24 4.48
CA LYS A 110 9.19 1.68 3.39
C LYS A 110 9.96 2.79 2.67
N TRP A 111 11.16 2.45 2.20
CA TRP A 111 11.98 3.34 1.38
C TRP A 111 12.58 2.60 0.19
N SER A 112 12.74 3.30 -0.94
CA SER A 112 13.39 2.78 -2.14
C SER A 112 13.88 3.91 -3.05
N GLY A 113 14.69 3.59 -4.06
CA GLY A 113 15.25 4.59 -4.98
C GLY A 113 16.48 5.29 -4.42
N LEU A 114 17.22 4.59 -3.55
CA LEU A 114 18.44 5.09 -2.94
C LEU A 114 19.52 5.35 -3.99
N GLY A 115 20.42 6.29 -3.70
CA GLY A 115 21.54 6.64 -4.58
C GLY A 115 22.76 5.75 -4.41
N ARG A 116 22.78 4.89 -3.39
CA ARG A 116 23.86 3.93 -3.10
C ARG A 116 23.38 2.72 -2.30
N ASP A 117 24.18 1.66 -2.28
CA ASP A 117 24.03 0.51 -1.37
C ASP A 117 24.54 0.89 0.03
N TRP A 118 23.75 0.58 1.04
CA TRP A 118 24.03 0.80 2.47
C TRP A 118 23.98 -0.55 3.18
N ASP A 119 24.85 -0.76 4.17
CA ASP A 119 24.87 -2.02 4.93
C ASP A 119 23.59 -2.23 5.76
N TYR A 120 23.07 -1.16 6.34
CA TYR A 120 21.84 -1.19 7.14
C TYR A 120 21.18 0.19 7.24
N PHE A 121 20.03 0.25 7.92
CA PHE A 121 19.28 1.49 8.13
C PHE A 121 18.96 1.72 9.60
N ASN A 122 19.04 2.96 10.05
CA ASN A 122 18.42 3.39 11.29
C ASN A 122 17.05 3.99 10.97
N VAL A 123 16.01 3.50 11.61
CA VAL A 123 14.66 4.05 11.53
C VAL A 123 14.33 4.69 12.86
N ARG A 124 13.88 5.95 12.83
CA ARG A 124 13.28 6.62 13.98
C ARG A 124 11.79 6.79 13.77
N TRP A 125 11.03 6.54 14.83
CA TRP A 125 9.58 6.76 14.81
C TRP A 125 9.06 7.29 16.14
N SER A 126 7.98 8.04 16.09
CA SER A 126 7.30 8.59 17.27
C SER A 126 5.79 8.55 17.08
N LYS A 127 5.07 8.38 18.19
CA LYS A 127 3.62 8.56 18.26
C LYS A 127 3.31 9.97 18.77
N ASP A 128 2.46 10.69 18.06
CA ASP A 128 1.89 11.99 18.46
C ASP A 128 2.92 13.05 18.91
N GLY A 129 4.10 13.04 18.26
CA GLY A 129 5.21 13.95 18.59
C GLY A 129 5.92 13.63 19.91
N GLY A 130 5.62 12.49 20.54
CA GLY A 130 6.31 12.01 21.73
C GLY A 130 7.75 11.58 21.47
N ARG A 131 8.38 10.97 22.48
CA ARG A 131 9.78 10.50 22.39
C ARG A 131 9.94 9.52 21.23
N ALA A 132 10.98 9.74 20.43
CA ALA A 132 11.29 8.88 19.30
C ALA A 132 11.98 7.59 19.75
N THR A 133 11.52 6.46 19.21
CA THR A 133 12.19 5.16 19.27
C THR A 133 13.09 5.02 18.05
N GLN A 134 14.31 4.52 18.23
CA GLN A 134 15.20 4.17 17.12
C GLN A 134 15.37 2.66 17.05
N VAL A 135 15.30 2.12 15.84
CA VAL A 135 15.55 0.70 15.56
C VAL A 135 16.52 0.58 14.38
N GLN A 136 17.35 -0.45 14.43
CA GLN A 136 18.21 -0.83 13.32
C GLN A 136 17.50 -1.87 12.46
N VAL A 137 17.51 -1.69 11.14
CA VAL A 137 16.80 -2.53 10.20
C VAL A 137 17.73 -2.94 9.06
N GLY A 138 17.66 -4.20 8.66
CA GLY A 138 18.39 -4.70 7.49
C GLY A 138 17.82 -4.18 6.17
N ARG A 139 18.61 -4.32 5.11
CA ARG A 139 18.17 -4.04 3.75
C ARG A 139 17.14 -5.07 3.27
N LEU A 140 16.19 -4.60 2.44
CA LEU A 140 15.29 -5.50 1.69
C LEU A 140 15.91 -5.83 0.33
N THR A 141 16.51 -4.82 -0.31
CA THR A 141 17.39 -4.94 -1.48
C THR A 141 18.54 -3.96 -1.28
N PRO A 142 19.62 -3.99 -2.08
CA PRO A 142 20.70 -2.99 -1.97
C PRO A 142 20.21 -1.53 -2.01
N TRP A 143 19.04 -1.27 -2.63
CA TRP A 143 18.50 0.07 -2.85
C TRP A 143 17.17 0.32 -2.13
N SER A 144 16.80 -0.51 -1.15
CA SER A 144 15.53 -0.41 -0.43
C SER A 144 15.53 -1.07 0.95
N GLY A 145 14.56 -0.67 1.77
CA GLY A 145 14.31 -1.30 3.07
C GLY A 145 12.91 -1.02 3.56
N GLN A 146 12.55 -1.69 4.66
CA GLN A 146 11.22 -1.59 5.23
C GLN A 146 11.25 -1.89 6.73
N TYR A 147 10.49 -1.10 7.48
CA TYR A 147 10.14 -1.36 8.86
C TYR A 147 8.62 -1.60 8.96
N VAL A 148 8.22 -2.67 9.61
CA VAL A 148 6.82 -2.98 9.88
C VAL A 148 6.60 -2.81 11.37
N MET A 149 5.76 -1.86 11.73
CA MET A 149 5.28 -1.69 13.09
C MET A 149 4.00 -2.52 13.23
N ALA A 150 4.00 -3.47 14.18
CA ALA A 150 2.80 -4.15 14.62
C ALA A 150 1.71 -3.12 15.00
N PRO A 151 0.41 -3.49 15.05
CA PRO A 151 -0.61 -2.62 15.61
C PRO A 151 -0.10 -2.02 16.92
N TYR A 152 -0.27 -0.71 17.08
CA TYR A 152 0.14 -0.06 18.31
C TYR A 152 -0.73 -0.61 19.45
N VAL A 153 -0.12 -1.41 20.31
CA VAL A 153 -0.70 -1.99 21.52
C VAL A 153 0.00 -1.30 22.69
N LYS A 154 -0.77 -0.65 23.56
CA LYS A 154 -0.24 -0.02 24.77
C LYS A 154 -0.31 -1.04 25.90
N ASP A 155 0.81 -1.37 26.53
CA ASP A 155 0.87 -2.29 27.68
C ASP A 155 0.30 -3.70 27.41
N GLY A 156 0.40 -4.19 26.17
CA GLY A 156 -0.14 -5.52 25.79
C GLY A 156 -1.67 -5.54 25.55
N VAL A 157 -2.35 -4.42 25.73
CA VAL A 157 -3.79 -4.26 25.45
C VAL A 157 -3.96 -3.40 24.20
N GLY A 158 -4.68 -3.91 23.21
CA GLY A 158 -5.06 -3.11 22.04
C GLY A 158 -5.86 -1.91 22.56
N THR A 159 -5.54 -0.70 22.11
CA THR A 159 -6.29 0.48 22.56
C THR A 159 -7.73 0.35 22.07
N THR A 160 -8.63 -0.14 22.92
CA THR A 160 -10.09 0.01 22.80
C THR A 160 -10.44 1.42 23.24
N THR A 161 -9.75 2.44 22.73
CA THR A 161 -10.33 3.77 22.75
C THR A 161 -11.63 3.67 21.95
N ASN A 162 -12.69 4.37 22.35
CA ASN A 162 -14.04 4.31 21.79
C ASN A 162 -14.15 4.69 20.28
N GLY A 163 -13.21 4.37 19.40
CA GLY A 163 -13.29 4.61 17.95
C GLY A 163 -12.88 6.02 17.52
N HIS A 164 -12.52 6.90 18.46
CA HIS A 164 -12.40 8.34 18.21
C HIS A 164 -10.97 8.90 18.27
N GLU A 165 -9.98 8.13 18.72
CA GLU A 165 -8.59 8.62 18.80
C GLU A 165 -7.85 8.38 17.49
N VAL A 166 -7.33 9.47 16.92
CA VAL A 166 -6.49 9.42 15.73
C VAL A 166 -5.04 9.64 16.14
N ASN A 167 -4.29 8.56 16.23
CA ASN A 167 -2.85 8.59 16.50
C ASN A 167 -2.09 8.91 15.21
N THR A 168 -1.08 9.78 15.29
CA THR A 168 -0.16 10.07 14.20
C THR A 168 1.18 9.42 14.48
N PHE A 169 1.61 8.54 13.58
CA PHE A 169 2.94 7.95 13.62
C PHE A 169 3.83 8.63 12.59
N ALA A 170 4.92 9.24 13.05
CA ALA A 170 5.93 9.84 12.20
C ALA A 170 7.14 8.91 12.08
N TYR A 171 7.76 8.89 10.90
CA TYR A 171 8.90 8.05 10.57
C TYR A 171 9.96 8.83 9.80
N ILE A 172 11.22 8.47 10.01
CA ILE A 172 12.37 8.99 9.28
C ILE A 172 13.44 7.89 9.22
N VAL A 173 14.21 7.85 8.14
CA VAL A 173 15.26 6.83 7.92
C VAL A 173 16.58 7.47 7.52
N GLN A 174 17.68 6.87 7.92
CA GLN A 174 19.01 7.12 7.35
C GLN A 174 19.67 5.78 6.98
N GLY A 175 20.50 5.78 5.94
CA GLY A 175 21.38 4.66 5.62
C GLY A 175 22.69 4.76 6.39
N CYS A 176 23.27 3.61 6.73
CA CYS A 176 24.54 3.52 7.43
C CYS A 176 25.39 2.36 6.90
N ASP A 177 26.70 2.56 6.87
CA ASP A 177 27.71 1.53 6.61
C ASP A 177 28.41 1.13 7.89
N ARG A 178 28.79 -0.14 7.98
CA ARG A 178 29.59 -0.65 9.07
C ARG A 178 31.05 -0.31 8.82
N THR A 179 31.70 0.25 9.83
CA THR A 179 33.14 0.49 9.83
C THR A 179 33.78 -0.34 10.94
N THR A 180 35.11 -0.50 10.90
CA THR A 180 35.85 -1.31 11.87
C THR A 180 35.61 -0.89 13.32
N PHE A 181 35.34 0.40 13.56
CA PHE A 181 35.17 0.97 14.90
C PHE A 181 33.83 1.67 15.12
N GLY A 182 32.83 1.41 14.27
CA GLY A 182 31.52 2.01 14.42
C GLY A 182 30.67 1.97 13.17
N SER A 183 30.04 3.09 12.85
CA SER A 183 29.18 3.20 11.69
C SER A 183 29.23 4.59 11.11
N ASP A 184 29.30 4.68 9.78
CA ASP A 184 29.20 5.92 9.05
C ASP A 184 27.79 6.03 8.47
N CYS A 185 27.09 7.11 8.82
CA CYS A 185 25.68 7.26 8.49
C CYS A 185 25.45 8.51 7.64
N GLY A 186 24.67 8.34 6.59
CA GLY A 186 24.22 9.44 5.75
C GLY A 186 23.20 10.34 6.45
N PRO A 187 22.74 11.39 5.76
CA PRO A 187 21.71 12.28 6.29
C PRO A 187 20.38 11.54 6.45
N TRP A 188 19.55 12.05 7.36
CA TRP A 188 18.17 11.58 7.50
C TRP A 188 17.32 11.98 6.30
N SER A 189 16.35 11.13 5.95
CA SER A 189 15.31 11.44 4.97
C SER A 189 14.43 12.62 5.43
N ILE A 190 13.63 13.17 4.53
CA ILE A 190 12.48 13.98 4.94
C ILE A 190 11.50 13.06 5.71
N PRO A 191 10.95 13.49 6.87
CA PRO A 191 10.02 12.67 7.63
C PRO A 191 8.69 12.48 6.91
N THR A 192 8.10 11.30 7.05
CA THR A 192 6.73 10.99 6.61
C THR A 192 5.87 10.57 7.80
N SER A 193 4.56 10.53 7.63
CA SER A 193 3.65 10.13 8.70
C SER A 193 2.37 9.49 8.18
N VAL A 194 1.75 8.67 9.02
CA VAL A 194 0.43 8.09 8.78
C VAL A 194 -0.45 8.27 10.01
N LYS A 195 -1.74 8.52 9.77
CA LYS A 195 -2.76 8.61 10.80
C LYS A 195 -3.45 7.25 10.96
N LEU A 196 -3.66 6.82 12.20
CA LEU A 196 -4.40 5.60 12.56
C LEU A 196 -5.56 5.99 13.46
N ALA A 197 -6.79 5.77 13.00
CA ALA A 197 -7.96 5.76 13.87
C ALA A 197 -8.06 4.39 14.57
N HIS A 198 -8.35 4.40 15.87
CA HIS A 198 -8.59 3.20 16.70
C HIS A 198 -9.98 3.28 17.30
#